data_AF-A0A974AUH0-F1
#
_entry.id   AF-A0A974AUH0-F1
#
_cell.length_a   1.000
_cell.length_b   1.000
_cell.length_c   1.000
_cell.angle_alpha   90.00
_cell.angle_beta   90.00
_cell.angle_gamma   90.00
#
_symmetry.space_group_name_H-M   'P 1'
#
loop_
_entity.id
_entity.type
_entity.pdbx_description
1 polymer ?
#
loop_
_entity_poly.entity_id
_entity_poly.type
_entity_poly.pdbx_seq_one_letter_code
_entity_poly.pdbx_strand_id
1 'polypeptide(L)'
;MTDTETPSRPATAITHPECGQWWTGLSRSHCPACHKTFSVDSAADKHRKGAHGIDRHCVDPATVGLVPVDKPYGVLWQNPGSDQPYWFKNDEGATA
;
A
#
# COMPACT_ATOMS: atom_id res chain seq x y z
N MET A 1 -0.11 20.30 25.39
CA MET A 1 0.71 20.20 24.17
C MET A 1 1.08 18.73 24.10
N THR A 2 0.48 17.96 23.18
CA THR A 2 0.70 16.51 23.11
C THR A 2 2.01 16.27 22.37
N ASP A 3 3.04 15.83 23.09
CA ASP A 3 4.28 15.34 22.50
C ASP A 3 3.97 14.09 21.67
N THR A 4 3.96 14.24 20.35
CA THR A 4 3.91 13.11 19.42
C THR A 4 5.29 12.46 19.44
N GLU A 5 5.49 11.52 20.36
CA GLU A 5 6.68 10.68 20.38
C GLU A 5 6.81 9.98 19.02
N THR A 6 7.88 10.31 18.28
CA THR A 6 8.12 9.69 16.98
C THR A 6 8.45 8.21 17.24
N PRO A 7 7.66 7.26 16.73
CA PRO A 7 7.89 5.85 16.99
C PRO A 7 9.30 5.47 16.52
N SER A 8 10.08 4.87 17.43
CA SER A 8 11.43 4.44 17.12
C SER A 8 11.41 3.35 16.04
N ARG A 9 12.22 3.54 15.00
CA ARG A 9 12.34 2.57 13.90
C ARG A 9 13.01 1.28 14.44
N PRO A 10 12.37 0.10 14.33
CA PRO A 10 12.97 -1.15 14.76
C PRO A 10 14.19 -1.48 13.90
N ALA A 11 15.19 -2.17 14.49
CA ALA A 11 16.44 -2.51 13.80
C ALA A 11 16.26 -3.39 12.55
N THR A 12 15.17 -4.15 12.49
CA THR A 12 14.81 -5.04 11.38
C THR A 12 13.87 -4.39 10.35
N ALA A 13 13.62 -3.08 10.46
CA ALA A 13 12.83 -2.36 9.48
C ALA A 13 13.51 -2.38 8.10
N ILE A 14 12.70 -2.50 7.05
CA ILE A 14 13.14 -2.24 5.69
C ILE A 14 13.15 -0.73 5.51
N THR A 15 14.20 -0.20 4.87
CA THR A 15 14.36 1.24 4.65
C THR A 15 14.68 1.51 3.19
N HIS A 16 14.02 2.50 2.60
CA HIS A 16 14.44 3.03 1.30
C HIS A 16 15.51 4.10 1.52
N PRO A 17 16.78 3.86 1.13
CA PRO A 17 17.89 4.75 1.50
C PRO A 17 17.73 6.15 0.90
N GLU A 18 17.13 6.28 -0.28
CA GLU A 18 17.03 7.56 -0.98
C GLU A 18 16.03 8.52 -0.33
N CYS A 19 14.92 8.00 0.22
CA CYS A 19 13.86 8.85 0.80
C CYS A 19 13.69 8.69 2.32
N GLY A 20 14.45 7.79 2.95
CA GLY A 20 14.43 7.54 4.39
C GLY A 20 13.16 6.85 4.92
N GLN A 21 12.14 6.65 4.07
CA GLN A 21 10.93 5.91 4.42
C GLN A 21 11.29 4.49 4.85
N TRP A 22 10.52 3.98 5.81
CA TRP A 22 10.72 2.65 6.35
C TRP A 22 9.39 1.92 6.48
N TRP A 23 9.44 0.60 6.58
CA TRP A 23 8.25 -0.21 6.83
C TRP A 23 8.63 -1.55 7.42
N THR A 24 7.63 -2.27 7.89
CA THR A 24 7.76 -3.65 8.34
C THR A 24 6.88 -4.57 7.50
N GLY A 25 7.26 -5.85 7.43
CA GLY A 25 6.59 -6.87 6.61
C GLY A 25 7.13 -6.93 5.18
N LEU A 26 7.37 -8.14 4.71
CA LEU A 26 7.99 -8.41 3.40
C LEU A 26 7.04 -8.17 2.22
N SER A 27 5.73 -8.17 2.45
CA SER A 27 4.74 -8.03 1.37
C SER A 27 4.49 -6.59 0.95
N ARG A 28 5.10 -5.59 1.60
CA ARG A 28 4.84 -4.17 1.34
C ARG A 28 5.65 -3.68 0.15
N SER A 29 5.03 -2.83 -0.65
CA SER A 29 5.67 -2.26 -1.84
C SER A 29 5.88 -0.76 -1.65
N HIS A 30 7.04 -0.27 -2.06
CA HIS A 30 7.39 1.14 -2.03
C HIS A 30 7.50 1.67 -3.45
N CYS A 31 6.84 2.79 -3.76
CA CYS A 31 7.01 3.40 -5.07
C CYS A 31 8.28 4.27 -5.08
N PRO A 32 9.28 3.99 -5.93
CA PRO A 32 10.50 4.80 -5.98
C PRO A 32 10.26 6.20 -6.56
N ALA A 33 9.17 6.43 -7.28
CA ALA A 33 8.88 7.73 -7.92
C ALA A 33 8.15 8.72 -6.99
N CYS A 34 7.14 8.26 -6.23
CA CYS A 34 6.34 9.13 -5.35
C CYS A 34 6.55 8.85 -3.85
N HIS A 35 7.34 7.84 -3.52
CA HIS A 35 7.69 7.43 -2.16
C HIS A 35 6.52 7.04 -1.24
N LYS A 36 5.34 6.77 -1.80
CA LYS A 36 4.21 6.20 -1.05
C LYS A 36 4.44 4.69 -0.82
N THR A 37 4.02 4.21 0.35
CA THR A 37 4.08 2.78 0.72
C THR A 37 2.71 2.12 0.56
N PHE A 38 2.70 0.90 0.03
CA PHE A 38 1.51 0.13 -0.31
C PHE A 38 1.51 -1.21 0.41
N SER A 39 0.33 -1.73 0.73
CA SER A 39 0.18 -2.99 1.45
C SER A 39 0.70 -4.20 0.68
N VAL A 40 0.61 -4.16 -0.65
CA VAL A 40 1.00 -5.23 -1.60
C VAL A 40 1.29 -4.64 -2.98
N ASP A 41 1.97 -5.41 -3.83
CA ASP A 41 2.28 -5.01 -5.21
C ASP A 41 1.03 -4.64 -6.01
N SER A 42 -0.07 -5.40 -5.87
CA SER A 42 -1.31 -5.12 -6.58
C SER A 42 -1.94 -3.76 -6.22
N ALA A 43 -1.71 -3.26 -5.00
CA ALA A 43 -2.12 -1.91 -4.62
C ALA A 43 -1.18 -0.86 -5.24
N ALA A 44 0.14 -1.10 -5.23
CA ALA A 44 1.09 -0.22 -5.90
C ALA A 44 0.84 -0.15 -7.42
N ASP A 45 0.43 -1.25 -8.04
CA ASP A 45 0.07 -1.32 -9.46
C ASP A 45 -1.17 -0.53 -9.81
N LYS A 46 -2.22 -0.56 -8.97
CA LYS A 46 -3.41 0.29 -9.17
C LYS A 46 -3.03 1.78 -9.27
N HIS A 47 -2.07 2.22 -8.45
CA HIS A 47 -1.58 3.59 -8.44
C HIS A 47 -0.65 3.92 -9.63
N ARG A 48 -0.06 2.93 -10.31
CA ARG A 48 0.80 3.16 -11.49
C ARG A 48 -0.02 3.00 -12.76
N LYS A 49 -0.31 4.10 -13.44
CA LYS A 49 -1.00 4.10 -14.74
C LYS A 49 0.00 4.21 -15.89
N GLY A 50 -0.46 3.94 -17.10
CA GLY A 50 0.38 3.88 -18.29
C GLY A 50 1.21 2.60 -18.40
N ALA A 51 1.73 2.37 -19.61
CA ALA A 51 2.58 1.25 -19.96
C ALA A 51 4.03 1.52 -19.51
N HIS A 52 4.69 0.45 -19.04
CA HIS A 52 6.08 0.53 -18.60
C HIS A 52 7.00 0.99 -19.75
N GLY A 53 7.85 1.98 -19.49
CA GLY A 53 8.78 2.54 -20.48
C GLY A 53 8.16 3.47 -21.52
N ILE A 54 6.85 3.73 -21.48
CA ILE A 54 6.16 4.60 -22.44
C ILE A 54 5.63 5.85 -21.75
N ASP A 55 4.58 5.70 -20.94
CA ASP A 55 3.84 6.78 -20.32
C ASP A 55 3.53 6.48 -18.85
N ARG A 56 4.34 5.63 -18.21
CA ARG A 56 4.11 5.19 -16.83
C ARG A 56 4.20 6.37 -15.86
N HIS A 57 3.12 6.63 -15.14
CA HIS A 57 3.03 7.72 -14.16
C HIS A 57 2.29 7.29 -12.90
N CYS A 58 2.54 8.01 -11.81
CA CYS A 58 1.84 7.82 -10.55
C CYS A 58 0.51 8.59 -10.60
N VAL A 59 -0.56 7.97 -10.14
CA VAL A 59 -1.82 8.66 -9.82
C VAL A 59 -2.04 8.65 -8.32
N ASP A 60 -2.86 9.57 -7.82
CA ASP A 60 -3.17 9.61 -6.40
C ASP A 60 -3.89 8.32 -5.96
N PRO A 61 -3.36 7.55 -4.99
CA PRO A 61 -3.96 6.28 -4.57
C PRO A 61 -5.44 6.34 -4.21
N ALA A 62 -5.89 7.45 -3.61
CA ALA A 62 -7.31 7.64 -3.27
C ALA A 62 -8.21 7.62 -4.52
N THR A 63 -7.73 8.14 -5.65
CA THR A 63 -8.49 8.19 -6.91
C THR A 63 -8.62 6.82 -7.60
N VAL A 64 -7.83 5.83 -7.17
CA VAL A 64 -7.90 4.44 -7.66
C VAL A 64 -8.49 3.47 -6.63
N GLY A 65 -9.22 4.03 -5.65
CA GLY A 65 -9.97 3.27 -4.66
C GLY A 65 -9.11 2.62 -3.58
N LEU A 66 -7.87 3.08 -3.38
CA LEU A 66 -7.05 2.66 -2.25
C LEU A 66 -7.39 3.48 -1.01
N VAL A 67 -7.36 2.84 0.15
CA VAL A 67 -7.65 3.47 1.44
C VAL A 67 -6.36 3.72 2.21
N PRO A 68 -6.18 4.91 2.80
CA PRO A 68 -5.04 5.21 3.66
C PRO A 68 -5.24 4.59 5.03
N VAL A 69 -4.18 4.01 5.60
CA VAL A 69 -4.16 3.54 7.00
C VAL A 69 -2.89 4.00 7.68
N ASP A 70 -3.07 4.65 8.83
CA ASP A 70 -1.96 5.13 9.63
C ASP A 70 -1.20 3.96 10.25
N LYS A 71 0.12 4.01 10.11
CA LYS A 71 1.08 3.09 10.72
C LYS A 71 2.15 3.89 11.45
N PRO A 72 2.91 3.26 12.37
CA PRO A 72 4.06 3.90 13.00
C PRO A 72 5.09 4.44 11.99
N TYR A 73 5.11 3.90 10.78
CA TYR A 73 6.02 4.32 9.72
C TYR A 73 5.39 5.22 8.64
N GLY A 74 4.23 5.81 8.92
CA GLY A 74 3.50 6.68 8.00
C GLY A 74 2.29 6.01 7.36
N VAL A 75 1.74 6.65 6.32
CA VAL A 75 0.51 6.20 5.66
C VAL A 75 0.78 4.97 4.79
N LEU A 76 0.06 3.88 5.06
CA LEU A 76 0.03 2.68 4.25
C LEU A 76 -1.23 2.67 3.37
N TRP A 77 -1.05 2.63 2.05
CA TRP A 77 -2.15 2.52 1.09
C TRP A 77 -2.52 1.07 0.84
N GLN A 78 -3.77 0.70 1.04
CA GLN A 78 -4.22 -0.68 0.86
C GLN A 78 -5.51 -0.79 0.06
N ASN A 79 -5.78 -2.01 -0.44
CA ASN A 79 -7.10 -2.32 -0.98
C ASN A 79 -8.15 -2.16 0.14
N PRO A 80 -9.38 -1.72 -0.18
CA PRO A 80 -10.45 -1.74 0.79
C PRO A 80 -10.64 -3.17 1.29
N GLY A 81 -10.85 -3.33 2.61
CA GLY A 81 -11.20 -4.63 3.17
C GLY A 81 -12.50 -5.12 2.54
N SER A 82 -12.60 -6.43 2.28
CA SER A 82 -13.90 -7.01 1.96
C SER A 82 -14.80 -6.88 3.19
N ASP A 83 -16.00 -6.33 3.01
CA ASP A 83 -17.07 -6.41 4.04
C ASP A 83 -17.57 -7.87 4.22
N GLN A 84 -17.07 -8.78 3.39
CA GLN A 84 -17.39 -10.19 3.45
C GLN A 84 -16.44 -10.93 4.41
N PRO A 85 -16.98 -11.70 5.36
CA PRO A 85 -16.19 -12.61 6.15
C PRO A 85 -15.51 -13.67 5.27
N TYR A 86 -14.30 -14.09 5.62
CA TYR A 86 -13.50 -15.06 4.84
C TYR A 86 -14.11 -16.48 4.75
N TRP A 87 -15.24 -16.73 5.43
CA TRP A 87 -16.04 -17.96 5.32
C TRP A 87 -17.25 -17.81 4.40
N PHE A 88 -17.48 -16.63 3.82
CA PHE A 88 -18.52 -16.43 2.82
C PHE A 88 -17.97 -16.89 1.46
N LYS A 89 -18.40 -18.08 1.01
CA LYS A 89 -18.16 -18.56 -0.35
C LYS A 89 -19.41 -18.25 -1.17
N ASN A 90 -19.25 -17.51 -2.27
CA ASN A 90 -20.30 -17.39 -3.27
C ASN A 90 -20.32 -18.70 -4.08
N ASP A 91 -21.27 -19.58 -3.80
CA ASP A 91 -21.53 -20.80 -4.58
C ASP A 91 -22.29 -20.49 -5.89
N GLU A 92 -21.92 -19.43 -6.59
CA GLU A 92 -22.51 -19.09 -7.89
C GLU A 92 -21.61 -19.60 -9.03
N GLY A 93 -21.59 -20.93 -9.14
CA GLY A 93 -21.18 -21.68 -10.31
C GLY A 93 -22.36 -22.46 -10.87
N ALA A 94 -23.44 -21.76 -11.24
CA ALA A 94 -24.51 -22.33 -12.03
C ALA A 94 -24.13 -22.32 -13.52
N THR A 95 -23.92 -23.53 -14.05
CA THR A 95 -24.23 -24.01 -15.42
C THR A 95 -23.63 -23.28 -16.64
N ALA A 96 -22.80 -24.02 -17.39
CA ALA A 96 -22.76 -24.00 -18.85
C ALA A 96 -23.37 -25.30 -19.38
#